data_AF-A0A1Z5JCE2-F1
#
_entry.id   AF-A0A1Z5JCE2-F1
#
_cell.length_a   1.000
_cell.length_b   1.000
_cell.length_c   1.000
_cell.angle_alpha   90.00
_cell.angle_beta   90.00
_cell.angle_gamma   90.00
#
_symmetry.space_group_name_H-M   'P 1'
#
loop_
_entity.id
_entity.type
_entity.pdbx_description
1 polymer ?
#
loop_
_entity_poly.entity_id
_entity_poly.type
_entity_poly.pdbx_seq_one_letter_code
_entity_poly.pdbx_strand_id
1 'polypeptide(L)'
;MMKLCNLLPFLFLPTVLSQCPDGWETGLSEWTTNNNKFTPPPCYQFTLTTNRISTAPSVRSIRVKNGVAQGGEMSLSDYMTEISSLCYMRCPVEGAACRIAYYAAGYPYQILIDQDNSVVGEERNVEISGYAPLACEDIVDVPVPVPAPVPEPLPAPLPAPVVVVEPILSDAPSDAPSDFLSDAPSDVPSGGPVMIVLPTPIVTPVAAPLVTPVAAPVLAPVGEDPTAGGVSDLNTDTVGLESSAPGLTILLMIVGMVVLQVFA
;
A
#
# COMPACT_ATOMS: atom_id res chain seq x y z
N MET A 1 -23.65 39.22 -36.58
CA MET A 1 -24.48 38.57 -35.54
C MET A 1 -24.04 37.11 -35.43
N MET A 2 -23.04 36.85 -34.60
CA MET A 2 -22.52 35.50 -34.33
C MET A 2 -22.92 35.11 -32.91
N LYS A 3 -23.48 33.90 -32.78
CA LYS A 3 -24.03 33.30 -31.56
C LYS A 3 -22.94 33.12 -30.51
N LEU A 4 -23.12 33.78 -29.38
CA LEU A 4 -22.29 33.69 -28.17
C LEU A 4 -23.04 32.93 -27.07
N CYS A 5 -23.39 31.66 -27.33
CA CYS A 5 -24.07 30.79 -26.36
C CYS A 5 -23.58 29.35 -26.54
N ASN A 6 -22.40 28.97 -26.01
CA ASN A 6 -22.08 27.56 -25.73
C ASN A 6 -20.81 27.27 -24.90
N LEU A 7 -20.44 28.10 -23.91
CA LEU A 7 -19.14 27.94 -23.24
C LEU A 7 -19.14 27.86 -21.70
N LEU A 8 -20.25 27.57 -21.03
CA LEU A 8 -20.20 27.27 -19.59
C LEU A 8 -21.31 26.30 -19.14
N PRO A 9 -21.00 25.01 -18.98
CA PRO A 9 -21.61 24.22 -17.92
C PRO A 9 -20.60 23.38 -17.10
N PHE A 10 -19.30 23.70 -17.12
CA PHE A 10 -18.27 22.93 -16.38
C PHE A 10 -17.78 23.55 -15.07
N LEU A 11 -18.36 24.67 -14.60
CA LEU A 11 -17.90 25.34 -13.36
C LEU A 11 -18.55 24.85 -12.06
N PHE A 12 -19.39 23.80 -12.11
CA PHE A 12 -20.01 23.21 -10.91
C PHE A 12 -19.92 21.70 -10.91
N LEU A 13 -18.76 21.13 -11.28
CA LEU A 13 -18.46 19.81 -10.72
C LEU A 13 -18.30 20.04 -9.21
N PRO A 14 -19.11 19.38 -8.36
CA PRO A 14 -18.89 19.45 -6.93
C PRO A 14 -17.43 19.10 -6.71
N THR A 15 -16.70 19.95 -6.00
CA THR A 15 -15.35 19.67 -5.57
C THR A 15 -15.46 18.42 -4.71
N VAL A 16 -15.33 17.24 -5.32
CA VAL A 16 -15.22 15.98 -4.61
C VAL A 16 -13.89 16.14 -3.89
N LEU A 17 -13.98 16.52 -2.62
CA LEU A 17 -12.83 16.65 -1.73
C LEU A 17 -12.04 15.35 -1.91
N SER A 18 -10.80 15.47 -2.39
CA SER A 18 -9.96 14.30 -2.61
C SER A 18 -9.87 13.54 -1.30
N GLN A 19 -10.34 12.30 -1.28
CA GLN A 19 -10.35 11.48 -0.07
C GLN A 19 -8.97 10.89 0.26
N CYS A 20 -7.97 11.21 -0.55
CA CYS A 20 -6.62 10.73 -0.29
C CYS A 20 -5.98 11.47 0.88
N PRO A 21 -5.24 10.73 1.71
CA PRO A 21 -4.49 11.34 2.80
C PRO A 21 -3.44 12.31 2.25
N ASP A 22 -3.15 13.35 3.02
CA ASP A 22 -2.05 14.27 2.72
C ASP A 22 -0.73 13.48 2.59
N GLY A 23 0.02 13.75 1.51
CA GLY A 23 1.33 13.13 1.27
C GLY A 23 1.28 11.74 0.59
N TRP A 24 0.15 11.34 0.01
CA TRP A 24 0.07 10.10 -0.77
C TRP A 24 1.08 10.05 -1.93
N GLU A 25 1.45 11.19 -2.53
CA GLU A 25 2.47 11.27 -3.58
C GLU A 25 3.85 10.90 -3.05
N THR A 26 4.19 11.34 -1.83
CA THR A 26 5.42 10.95 -1.14
C THR A 26 5.42 9.45 -0.87
N GLY A 27 4.31 8.91 -0.37
CA GLY A 27 4.15 7.48 -0.16
C GLY A 27 4.31 6.66 -1.45
N LEU A 28 3.75 7.13 -2.57
CA LEU A 28 3.90 6.48 -3.87
C LEU A 28 5.36 6.49 -4.37
N SER A 29 6.09 7.58 -4.14
CA SER A 29 7.52 7.69 -4.48
C SER A 29 8.38 6.73 -3.66
N GLU A 30 8.16 6.67 -2.34
CA GLU A 30 8.84 5.73 -1.45
C GLU A 30 8.51 4.28 -1.80
N TRP A 31 7.24 3.99 -2.06
CA TRP A 31 6.78 2.68 -2.53
C TRP A 31 7.50 2.27 -3.81
N THR A 32 7.50 3.12 -4.84
CA THR A 32 8.15 2.83 -6.13
C THR A 32 9.64 2.59 -5.94
N THR A 33 10.30 3.43 -5.12
CA THR A 33 11.74 3.32 -4.83
C THR A 33 12.08 2.01 -4.12
N ASN A 34 11.28 1.60 -3.13
CA ASN A 34 11.56 0.38 -2.38
C ASN A 34 11.14 -0.88 -3.14
N ASN A 35 10.00 -0.85 -3.83
CA ASN A 35 9.53 -1.97 -4.65
C ASN A 35 10.51 -2.29 -5.78
N ASN A 36 11.14 -1.28 -6.38
CA ASN A 36 12.17 -1.49 -7.41
C ASN A 36 13.47 -2.12 -6.88
N LYS A 37 13.71 -2.13 -5.56
CA LYS A 37 14.87 -2.82 -4.96
C LYS A 37 14.61 -4.31 -4.79
N PHE A 38 13.35 -4.70 -4.67
CA PHE A 38 12.99 -6.08 -4.42
C PHE A 38 12.86 -6.85 -5.74
N THR A 39 13.75 -7.81 -5.95
CA THR A 39 13.62 -8.81 -7.03
C THR A 39 13.45 -10.17 -6.36
N PRO A 40 12.23 -10.73 -6.32
CA PRO A 40 12.01 -12.02 -5.70
C PRO A 40 12.80 -13.11 -6.46
N PRO A 41 13.41 -14.08 -5.75
CA PRO A 41 13.97 -15.26 -6.39
C PRO A 41 12.83 -16.06 -7.06
N PRO A 42 13.15 -16.98 -7.99
CA PRO A 42 12.12 -17.78 -8.66
C PRO A 42 11.29 -18.60 -7.67
N CYS A 43 11.90 -19.05 -6.57
CA CYS A 43 11.24 -19.88 -5.56
C CYS A 43 11.53 -19.36 -4.15
N TYR A 44 10.49 -19.19 -3.35
CA TYR A 44 10.57 -18.70 -1.98
C TYR A 44 9.32 -19.09 -1.18
N GLN A 45 9.40 -18.90 0.13
CA GLN A 45 8.24 -18.98 1.01
C GLN A 45 8.17 -17.76 1.93
N PHE A 46 6.97 -17.47 2.40
CA PHE A 46 6.72 -16.46 3.43
C PHE A 46 5.45 -16.80 4.20
N THR A 47 5.24 -16.11 5.32
CA THR A 47 4.03 -16.20 6.13
C THR A 47 3.33 -14.84 6.11
N LEU A 48 2.06 -14.85 5.74
CA LEU A 48 1.19 -13.70 5.73
C LEU A 48 0.25 -13.76 6.94
N THR A 49 0.35 -12.77 7.83
CA THR A 49 -0.56 -12.60 8.95
C THR A 49 -1.44 -11.38 8.67
N THR A 50 -2.74 -11.59 8.50
CA THR A 50 -3.71 -10.51 8.35
C THR A 50 -4.49 -10.35 9.64
N ASN A 51 -4.43 -9.17 10.24
CA ASN A 51 -5.18 -8.80 11.43
C ASN A 51 -6.16 -7.67 11.07
N ARG A 52 -7.44 -7.90 11.35
CA ARG A 52 -8.47 -6.85 11.37
C ARG A 52 -8.99 -6.79 12.79
N ILE A 53 -9.16 -5.60 13.33
CA ILE A 53 -9.56 -5.37 14.73
C ILE A 53 -10.84 -6.15 15.11
N SER A 54 -11.73 -6.41 14.16
CA SER A 54 -12.99 -7.13 14.37
C SER A 54 -12.92 -8.66 14.18
N THR A 55 -11.78 -9.24 13.78
CA THR A 55 -11.68 -10.68 13.47
C THR A 55 -10.39 -11.30 13.99
N ALA A 56 -10.42 -12.60 14.30
CA ALA A 56 -9.22 -13.34 14.64
C ALA A 56 -8.15 -13.23 13.52
N PRO A 57 -6.86 -13.13 13.87
CA PRO A 57 -5.80 -13.03 12.89
C PRO A 57 -5.78 -14.27 12.01
N SER A 58 -5.70 -14.06 10.69
CA SER A 58 -5.53 -15.13 9.71
C SER A 58 -4.06 -15.26 9.37
N VAL A 59 -3.48 -16.44 9.62
CA VAL A 59 -2.08 -16.74 9.33
C VAL A 59 -2.02 -17.76 8.19
N ARG A 60 -1.27 -17.45 7.13
CA ARG A 60 -1.12 -18.29 5.94
C ARG A 60 0.35 -18.44 5.58
N SER A 61 0.82 -19.68 5.42
CA SER A 61 2.16 -19.97 4.89
C SER A 61 2.05 -20.19 3.39
N ILE A 62 2.74 -19.34 2.62
CA ILE A 62 2.66 -19.30 1.16
C ILE A 62 4.00 -19.73 0.60
N ARG A 63 3.96 -20.65 -0.36
CA ARG A 63 5.12 -21.06 -1.16
C ARG A 63 4.91 -20.58 -2.58
N VAL A 64 5.96 -20.03 -3.18
CA VAL A 64 5.94 -19.47 -4.53
C VAL A 64 6.96 -20.21 -5.36
N LYS A 65 6.55 -20.65 -6.56
CA LYS A 65 7.40 -21.36 -7.52
C LYS A 65 7.27 -20.70 -8.88
N ASN A 66 8.40 -20.25 -9.43
CA ASN A 66 8.47 -19.49 -10.69
C ASN A 66 7.50 -18.31 -10.73
N GLY A 67 7.42 -17.56 -9.62
CA GLY A 67 6.52 -16.41 -9.48
C GLY A 67 5.04 -16.75 -9.20
N VAL A 68 4.65 -18.03 -9.22
CA VAL A 68 3.27 -18.46 -8.96
C VAL A 68 3.13 -19.01 -7.55
N ALA A 69 2.22 -18.45 -6.75
CA ALA A 69 1.91 -18.97 -5.43
C ALA A 69 1.12 -20.28 -5.51
N GLN A 70 1.47 -21.21 -4.62
CA GLN A 70 0.84 -22.52 -4.54
C GLN A 70 -0.48 -22.45 -3.76
N GLY A 71 -1.42 -23.33 -4.08
CA GLY A 71 -2.70 -23.44 -3.35
C GLY A 71 -3.73 -22.34 -3.64
N GLY A 72 -3.55 -21.58 -4.72
CA GLY A 72 -4.48 -20.49 -5.09
C GLY A 72 -4.30 -19.21 -4.26
N GLU A 73 -3.23 -19.13 -3.47
CA GLU A 73 -2.81 -17.90 -2.79
C GLU A 73 -2.16 -16.91 -3.78
N MET A 74 -1.89 -15.69 -3.33
CA MET A 74 -1.20 -14.67 -4.11
C MET A 74 0.31 -14.71 -3.85
N SER A 75 1.13 -14.49 -4.90
CA SER A 75 2.56 -14.31 -4.70
C SER A 75 2.84 -12.99 -3.98
N LEU A 76 4.04 -12.82 -3.44
CA LEU A 76 4.40 -11.54 -2.82
C LEU A 76 4.36 -10.42 -3.86
N SER A 77 4.74 -10.68 -5.11
CA SER A 77 4.67 -9.69 -6.20
C SER A 77 3.23 -9.29 -6.51
N ASP A 78 2.32 -10.27 -6.63
CA ASP A 78 0.89 -9.99 -6.88
C ASP A 78 0.29 -9.18 -5.72
N TYR A 79 0.70 -9.53 -4.50
CA TYR A 79 0.28 -8.82 -3.29
C TYR A 79 0.79 -7.38 -3.27
N MET A 80 2.03 -7.14 -3.70
CA MET A 80 2.55 -5.77 -3.88
C MET A 80 1.73 -5.00 -4.91
N THR A 81 1.39 -5.61 -6.04
CA THR A 81 0.54 -4.99 -7.05
C THR A 81 -0.84 -4.63 -6.49
N GLU A 82 -1.47 -5.53 -5.73
CA GLU A 82 -2.76 -5.27 -5.07
C GLU A 82 -2.67 -4.09 -4.08
N ILE A 83 -1.64 -4.07 -3.23
CA ILE A 83 -1.41 -2.95 -2.28
C ILE A 83 -1.22 -1.64 -3.05
N SER A 84 -0.39 -1.63 -4.09
CA SER A 84 -0.18 -0.42 -4.89
C SER A 84 -1.49 0.09 -5.50
N SER A 85 -2.36 -0.83 -5.92
CA SER A 85 -3.66 -0.51 -6.47
C SER A 85 -4.59 0.10 -5.42
N LEU A 86 -4.58 -0.44 -4.20
CA LEU A 86 -5.45 0.01 -3.11
C LEU A 86 -4.98 1.34 -2.50
N CYS A 87 -3.67 1.49 -2.29
CA CYS A 87 -3.09 2.61 -1.57
C CYS A 87 -2.85 3.84 -2.44
N TYR A 88 -2.47 3.65 -3.71
CA TYR A 88 -1.97 4.75 -4.52
C TYR A 88 -2.72 4.95 -5.84
N MET A 89 -3.07 3.87 -6.55
CA MET A 89 -3.65 4.00 -7.91
C MET A 89 -5.08 4.53 -7.92
N ARG A 90 -5.81 4.42 -6.81
CA ARG A 90 -7.17 4.97 -6.70
C ARG A 90 -7.20 6.43 -6.23
N CYS A 91 -6.05 7.02 -5.91
CA CYS A 91 -5.96 8.45 -5.68
C CYS A 91 -6.04 9.26 -6.97
N PRO A 92 -6.70 10.44 -6.97
CA PRO A 92 -7.22 11.19 -5.82
C PRO A 92 -8.68 10.88 -5.40
N VAL A 93 -9.32 9.88 -6.01
CA VAL A 93 -10.78 9.68 -5.92
C VAL A 93 -11.17 8.80 -4.72
N GLU A 94 -10.51 7.65 -4.53
CA GLU A 94 -10.83 6.64 -3.51
C GLU A 94 -9.57 5.87 -3.06
N GLY A 95 -8.62 6.55 -2.41
CA GLY A 95 -7.40 5.91 -1.90
C GLY A 95 -7.50 5.51 -0.43
N ALA A 96 -6.95 4.34 -0.08
CA ALA A 96 -6.71 3.99 1.32
C ALA A 96 -5.45 4.69 1.84
N ALA A 97 -5.47 5.15 3.08
CA ALA A 97 -4.27 5.62 3.75
C ALA A 97 -3.41 4.43 4.18
N CYS A 98 -2.23 4.31 3.57
CA CYS A 98 -1.34 3.18 3.81
C CYS A 98 -0.02 3.62 4.44
N ARG A 99 0.44 2.86 5.44
CA ARG A 99 1.80 2.97 5.99
C ARG A 99 2.51 1.64 5.83
N ILE A 100 3.68 1.68 5.22
CA ILE A 100 4.37 0.46 4.77
C ILE A 100 5.80 0.51 5.31
N ALA A 101 6.16 -0.52 6.07
CA ALA A 101 7.50 -0.69 6.60
C ALA A 101 8.23 -1.80 5.85
N TYR A 102 9.51 -1.55 5.53
CA TYR A 102 10.33 -2.41 4.68
C TYR A 102 11.53 -2.98 5.44
N TYR A 103 11.91 -4.20 5.09
CA TYR A 103 13.22 -4.72 5.45
C TYR A 103 14.31 -4.06 4.60
N ALA A 104 15.57 -4.17 5.05
CA ALA A 104 16.74 -3.70 4.30
C ALA A 104 16.84 -4.30 2.88
N ALA A 105 16.32 -5.51 2.68
CA ALA A 105 16.26 -6.19 1.40
C ALA A 105 15.18 -5.64 0.43
N GLY A 106 14.37 -4.66 0.85
CA GLY A 106 13.43 -3.95 -0.01
C GLY A 106 12.00 -4.51 -0.05
N TYR A 107 11.72 -5.66 0.56
CA TYR A 107 10.34 -6.17 0.67
C TYR A 107 9.66 -5.66 1.94
N PRO A 108 8.33 -5.46 1.92
CA PRO A 108 7.60 -4.99 3.10
C PRO A 108 7.44 -6.11 4.14
N TYR A 109 7.38 -5.71 5.40
CA TYR A 109 7.12 -6.61 6.52
C TYR A 109 5.89 -6.23 7.32
N GLN A 110 5.47 -4.97 7.22
CA GLN A 110 4.25 -4.49 7.85
C GLN A 110 3.58 -3.49 6.94
N ILE A 111 2.28 -3.69 6.70
CA ILE A 111 1.42 -2.80 5.93
C ILE A 111 0.19 -2.51 6.78
N LEU A 112 0.01 -1.25 7.14
CA LEU A 112 -1.19 -0.74 7.80
C LEU A 112 -2.05 -0.07 6.73
N ILE A 113 -3.27 -0.54 6.56
CA ILE A 113 -4.24 -0.02 5.59
C ILE A 113 -5.43 0.53 6.35
N ASP A 114 -5.69 1.82 6.18
CA ASP A 114 -6.88 2.51 6.65
C ASP A 114 -7.73 2.89 5.42
N GLN A 115 -8.86 2.19 5.22
CA GLN A 115 -9.65 2.29 3.99
C GLN A 115 -10.53 3.52 3.90
N ASP A 116 -10.93 4.10 5.02
CA ASP A 116 -11.90 5.19 5.05
C ASP A 116 -11.43 6.41 5.84
N ASN A 117 -10.28 6.35 6.52
CA ASN A 117 -9.65 7.41 7.31
C ASN A 117 -10.59 8.11 8.31
N SER A 118 -11.79 7.55 8.53
CA SER A 118 -12.92 8.21 9.18
C SER A 118 -13.62 7.29 10.16
N VAL A 119 -13.47 5.96 10.03
CA VAL A 119 -13.98 4.98 10.97
C VAL A 119 -12.83 4.42 11.81
N VAL A 120 -12.78 4.88 13.06
CA VAL A 120 -11.83 4.35 14.05
C VAL A 120 -12.09 2.85 14.22
N GLY A 121 -11.06 2.03 13.97
CA GLY A 121 -11.09 0.59 14.23
C GLY A 121 -11.27 -0.30 13.00
N GLU A 122 -11.31 0.23 11.78
CA GLU A 122 -11.34 -0.59 10.55
C GLU A 122 -9.94 -0.80 9.91
N GLU A 123 -8.88 -0.48 10.65
CA GLU A 123 -7.51 -0.69 10.20
C GLU A 123 -7.22 -2.18 9.94
N ARG A 124 -6.70 -2.47 8.76
CA ARG A 124 -6.14 -3.79 8.42
C ARG A 124 -4.63 -3.71 8.59
N ASN A 125 -4.10 -4.50 9.52
CA ASN A 125 -2.67 -4.73 9.66
C ASN A 125 -2.29 -6.03 8.95
N VAL A 126 -1.29 -5.95 8.07
CA VAL A 126 -0.76 -7.10 7.35
C VAL A 126 0.71 -7.20 7.69
N GLU A 127 1.10 -8.34 8.25
CA GLU A 127 2.47 -8.66 8.57
C GLU A 127 2.99 -9.77 7.65
N ILE A 128 4.18 -9.56 7.09
CA ILE A 128 4.87 -10.53 6.24
C ILE A 128 6.13 -10.96 6.97
N SER A 129 6.19 -12.24 7.32
CA SER A 129 7.28 -12.82 8.11
C SER A 129 7.79 -14.13 7.50
N GLY A 130 8.91 -14.64 8.00
CA GLY A 130 9.45 -15.93 7.58
C GLY A 130 9.83 -16.01 6.10
N TYR A 131 10.16 -14.87 5.48
CA TYR A 131 10.61 -14.82 4.09
C TYR A 131 11.93 -15.59 3.96
N ALA A 132 11.94 -16.61 3.11
CA ALA A 132 13.12 -17.42 2.83
C ALA A 132 13.16 -17.86 1.36
N PRO A 133 14.28 -17.67 0.65
CA PRO A 133 14.48 -18.30 -0.65
C PRO A 133 14.54 -19.82 -0.49
N LEU A 134 14.02 -20.56 -1.48
CA LEU A 134 14.00 -22.02 -1.49
C LEU A 134 14.52 -22.53 -2.84
N ALA A 135 15.03 -23.76 -2.88
CA ALA A 135 15.24 -24.44 -4.14
C ALA A 135 13.88 -24.82 -4.76
N CYS A 136 13.76 -24.66 -6.07
CA CYS A 136 12.48 -24.91 -6.76
C CYS A 136 12.06 -26.38 -6.73
N GLU A 137 13.02 -27.30 -6.66
CA GLU A 137 12.76 -28.74 -6.49
C GLU A 137 12.14 -29.10 -5.14
N ASP A 138 12.34 -28.29 -4.10
CA ASP A 138 11.79 -28.56 -2.75
C ASP A 138 10.30 -28.20 -2.65
N ILE A 139 9.77 -27.46 -3.64
CA ILE A 139 8.37 -27.09 -3.70
C ILE A 139 7.62 -28.18 -4.47
N VAL A 140 7.01 -29.08 -3.71
CA VAL A 140 6.03 -30.04 -4.21
C VAL A 140 4.81 -29.28 -4.72
N ASP A 141 4.47 -29.48 -5.98
CA ASP A 141 3.27 -28.89 -6.58
C ASP A 141 2.05 -29.49 -5.89
N VAL A 142 1.31 -28.65 -5.15
CA VAL A 142 0.03 -29.06 -4.58
C VAL A 142 -0.94 -29.08 -5.75
N PRO A 143 -1.56 -30.23 -6.09
CA PRO A 143 -2.53 -30.27 -7.17
C PRO A 143 -3.62 -29.26 -6.86
N VAL A 144 -3.79 -28.28 -7.76
CA VAL A 144 -4.87 -27.30 -7.66
C VAL A 144 -6.18 -28.10 -7.61
N PRO A 145 -7.05 -27.87 -6.61
CA PRO A 145 -8.35 -28.52 -6.58
C PRO A 145 -9.03 -28.28 -7.93
N VAL A 146 -9.32 -29.35 -8.67
CA VAL A 146 -10.09 -29.24 -9.91
C VAL A 146 -11.45 -28.65 -9.51
N PRO A 147 -11.87 -27.49 -10.05
CA PRO A 147 -13.17 -26.93 -9.73
C PRO A 147 -14.24 -27.99 -9.92
N ALA A 148 -15.15 -28.12 -8.96
CA ALA A 148 -16.30 -29.00 -9.13
C ALA A 148 -16.98 -28.62 -10.46
N PRO A 149 -17.41 -29.60 -11.28
CA PRO A 149 -18.12 -29.30 -12.51
C PRO A 149 -19.26 -28.34 -12.19
N VAL A 150 -19.28 -27.20 -12.88
CA VAL A 150 -20.37 -26.23 -12.77
C VAL A 150 -21.66 -26.99 -13.05
N PRO A 151 -22.66 -26.99 -12.14
CA PRO A 151 -23.93 -27.64 -12.39
C PRO A 151 -24.48 -27.18 -13.74
N GLU A 152 -24.79 -28.14 -14.61
CA GLU A 152 -25.36 -27.83 -15.91
C GLU A 152 -26.65 -27.02 -15.67
N PRO A 153 -26.87 -25.89 -16.38
CA PRO A 153 -28.06 -25.08 -16.18
C PRO A 153 -29.30 -25.96 -16.30
N LEU A 154 -30.15 -25.96 -15.27
CA LEU A 154 -31.44 -26.62 -15.38
C LEU A 154 -32.19 -26.01 -16.57
N PRO A 155 -32.85 -26.84 -17.41
CA PRO A 155 -33.67 -26.34 -18.50
C PRO A 155 -34.61 -25.25 -17.98
N ALA A 156 -34.66 -24.12 -18.69
CA ALA A 156 -35.58 -23.04 -18.34
C ALA A 156 -37.01 -23.62 -18.22
N PRO A 157 -37.80 -23.23 -17.20
CA PRO A 157 -39.19 -23.65 -17.11
C PRO A 157 -39.90 -23.31 -18.42
N LEU A 158 -40.65 -24.26 -18.97
CA LEU A 158 -41.53 -23.98 -20.10
C LEU A 158 -42.46 -22.81 -19.73
N PRO A 159 -42.66 -21.83 -20.62
CA PRO A 159 -43.57 -20.72 -20.37
C PRO A 159 -44.95 -21.26 -19.99
N ALA A 160 -45.48 -20.80 -18.85
CA ALA A 160 -46.85 -21.11 -18.46
C ALA A 160 -47.82 -20.65 -19.57
N PRO A 161 -48.92 -21.38 -19.82
CA PRO A 161 -49.92 -20.96 -20.79
C PRO A 161 -50.40 -19.55 -20.42
N VAL A 162 -50.19 -18.60 -21.33
CA VAL A 162 -50.68 -17.23 -21.20
C VAL A 162 -52.20 -17.31 -21.17
N VAL A 163 -52.79 -17.07 -19.99
CA VAL A 163 -54.22 -16.84 -19.88
C VAL A 163 -54.48 -15.50 -20.56
N VAL A 164 -55.07 -15.55 -21.75
CA VAL A 164 -55.54 -14.37 -22.48
C VAL A 164 -56.66 -13.75 -21.65
N VAL A 165 -56.34 -12.71 -20.88
CA VAL A 165 -57.35 -11.85 -20.26
C VAL A 165 -57.79 -10.86 -21.34
N GLU A 166 -59.05 -10.98 -21.77
CA GLU A 166 -59.70 -10.03 -22.67
C GLU A 166 -59.57 -8.60 -22.14
N PRO A 167 -59.12 -7.63 -22.94
CA PRO A 167 -59.01 -6.24 -22.52
C PRO A 167 -60.42 -5.64 -22.38
N ILE A 168 -60.84 -5.38 -21.14
CA ILE A 168 -61.97 -4.49 -20.91
C ILE A 168 -61.56 -3.07 -21.34
N LEU A 169 -62.29 -2.53 -22.32
CA LEU A 169 -62.25 -1.12 -22.70
C LEU A 169 -62.53 -0.27 -21.46
N SER A 170 -61.52 0.46 -20.98
CA SER A 170 -61.71 1.55 -20.05
C SER A 170 -61.46 2.85 -20.80
N ASP A 171 -62.55 3.47 -21.24
CA ASP A 171 -62.58 4.88 -21.63
C ASP A 171 -62.08 5.73 -20.46
N ALA A 172 -60.97 6.44 -20.66
CA ALA A 172 -60.58 7.54 -19.80
C ALA A 172 -60.02 8.70 -20.63
N PRO A 173 -60.40 9.95 -20.31
CA PRO A 173 -60.28 11.08 -21.22
C PRO A 173 -58.88 11.69 -21.24
N SER A 174 -58.54 12.16 -22.43
CA SER A 174 -57.39 12.99 -22.74
C SER A 174 -57.61 14.39 -22.15
N ASP A 175 -56.89 14.72 -21.08
CA ASP A 175 -56.61 16.11 -20.71
C ASP A 175 -55.18 16.23 -20.20
N ALA A 176 -54.37 16.93 -20.99
CA ALA A 176 -53.13 17.52 -20.52
C ALA A 176 -53.43 18.73 -19.63
N PRO A 177 -52.50 19.08 -18.74
CA PRO A 177 -51.93 20.42 -18.90
C PRO A 177 -50.41 20.39 -18.80
N SER A 178 -49.79 20.99 -19.81
CA SER A 178 -48.50 21.66 -19.68
C SER A 178 -48.61 22.79 -18.64
N ASP A 179 -47.47 23.13 -18.05
CA ASP A 179 -47.23 24.26 -17.15
C ASP A 179 -47.49 24.01 -15.66
N PHE A 180 -46.45 23.62 -14.92
CA PHE A 180 -46.19 24.19 -13.60
C PHE A 180 -44.69 24.29 -13.35
N LEU A 181 -44.17 25.48 -13.61
CA LEU A 181 -43.05 26.08 -12.91
C LEU A 181 -43.37 26.10 -11.40
N SER A 182 -42.48 25.61 -10.55
CA SER A 182 -42.33 26.10 -9.16
C SER A 182 -41.04 25.55 -8.56
N ASP A 183 -40.02 26.40 -8.60
CA ASP A 183 -39.25 26.83 -7.43
C ASP A 183 -39.04 25.78 -6.32
N ALA A 184 -37.90 25.08 -6.38
CA ALA A 184 -37.30 24.48 -5.19
C ALA A 184 -36.38 25.52 -4.53
N PRO A 185 -36.50 25.75 -3.20
CA PRO A 185 -35.74 26.78 -2.51
C PRO A 185 -34.26 26.44 -2.47
N SER A 186 -33.45 27.38 -2.93
CA SER A 186 -31.99 27.35 -2.78
C SER A 186 -31.64 27.84 -1.37
N ASP A 187 -31.80 26.97 -0.38
CA ASP A 187 -31.28 27.19 0.97
C ASP A 187 -29.78 26.90 0.96
N VAL A 188 -29.01 27.92 0.61
CA VAL A 188 -27.56 27.99 0.83
C VAL A 188 -27.34 28.46 2.27
N PRO A 189 -26.84 27.62 3.19
CA PRO A 189 -26.26 28.16 4.42
C PRO A 189 -24.94 28.85 4.03
N SER A 190 -24.97 30.19 4.02
CA SER A 190 -23.77 31.01 4.08
C SER A 190 -23.13 30.83 5.46
N GLY A 191 -22.41 29.71 5.61
CA GLY A 191 -21.52 29.46 6.73
C GLY A 191 -20.31 30.37 6.57
N GLY A 192 -20.26 31.45 7.35
CA GLY A 192 -19.03 32.20 7.54
C GLY A 192 -17.89 31.29 8.03
N PRO A 193 -16.62 31.71 7.89
CA PRO A 193 -15.49 30.92 8.32
C PRO A 193 -15.58 30.70 9.85
N VAL A 194 -15.93 29.47 10.25
CA VAL A 194 -15.72 29.03 11.63
C VAL A 194 -14.21 28.87 11.77
N MET A 195 -13.58 29.85 12.41
CA MET A 195 -12.21 29.74 12.90
C MET A 195 -12.20 28.67 13.99
N ILE A 196 -11.99 27.41 13.61
CA ILE A 196 -11.67 26.34 14.56
C ILE A 196 -10.27 26.67 15.09
N VAL A 197 -10.24 27.19 16.31
CA VAL A 197 -9.00 27.34 17.09
C VAL A 197 -8.52 25.92 17.39
N LEU A 198 -7.56 25.45 16.59
CA LEU A 198 -6.89 24.18 16.87
C LEU A 198 -6.24 24.28 18.26
N PRO A 199 -6.43 23.29 19.15
CA PRO A 199 -5.65 23.22 20.38
C PRO A 199 -4.18 23.12 20.00
N THR A 200 -3.37 23.99 20.57
CA THR A 200 -1.91 23.96 20.47
C THR A 200 -1.41 22.55 20.79
N PRO A 201 -0.52 21.96 19.97
CA PRO A 201 0.06 20.67 20.30
C PRO A 201 0.86 20.82 21.60
N ILE A 202 0.41 20.12 22.65
CA ILE A 202 1.20 19.96 23.86
C ILE A 202 2.36 19.04 23.49
N VAL A 203 3.50 19.64 23.13
CA VAL A 203 4.76 18.94 22.97
C VAL A 203 5.18 18.46 24.37
N THR A 204 4.79 17.25 24.72
CA THR A 204 5.37 16.56 25.87
C THR A 204 6.73 16.03 25.42
N PRO A 205 7.85 16.42 26.08
CA PRO A 205 9.14 15.86 25.76
C PRO A 205 9.12 14.37 26.09
N VAL A 206 9.16 13.53 25.06
CA VAL A 206 9.45 12.10 25.23
C VAL A 206 10.87 11.99 25.75
N ALA A 207 11.01 11.61 27.01
CA ALA A 207 12.29 11.30 27.60
C ALA A 207 12.95 10.18 26.79
N ALA A 208 14.11 10.47 26.20
CA ALA A 208 14.89 9.48 25.49
C ALA A 208 15.20 8.30 26.43
N PRO A 209 15.00 7.05 26.01
CA PRO A 209 15.42 5.91 26.79
C PRO A 209 16.94 5.99 26.98
N LEU A 210 17.38 6.01 28.23
CA LEU A 210 18.78 5.92 28.60
C LEU A 210 19.26 4.51 28.23
N VAL A 211 19.78 4.35 27.01
CA VAL A 211 20.43 3.11 26.59
C VAL A 211 21.75 3.01 27.32
N THR A 212 21.79 2.24 28.41
CA THR A 212 23.04 1.80 29.02
C THR A 212 23.82 0.98 27.99
N PRO A 213 25.09 1.30 27.72
CA PRO A 213 25.91 0.51 26.81
C PRO A 213 26.08 -0.89 27.38
N VAL A 214 25.62 -1.90 26.64
CA VAL A 214 25.93 -3.30 26.92
C VAL A 214 27.43 -3.48 26.71
N ALA A 215 28.11 -3.89 27.78
CA ALA A 215 29.54 -4.15 27.78
C ALA A 215 29.90 -5.16 26.69
N ALA A 216 30.94 -4.82 25.91
CA ALA A 216 31.47 -5.69 24.86
C ALA A 216 31.92 -7.05 25.46
N PRO A 217 31.71 -8.17 24.75
CA PRO A 217 32.27 -9.44 25.14
C PRO A 217 33.80 -9.38 25.06
N VAL A 218 34.45 -9.63 26.20
CA VAL A 218 35.89 -9.83 26.29
C VAL A 218 36.24 -11.10 25.51
N LEU A 219 36.93 -10.94 24.38
CA LEU A 219 37.57 -12.03 23.66
C LEU A 219 38.67 -12.62 24.56
N ALA A 220 38.50 -13.87 24.97
CA ALA A 220 39.57 -14.64 25.58
C ALA A 220 40.66 -14.93 24.53
N PRO A 221 41.96 -14.83 24.90
CA PRO A 221 43.04 -15.17 23.98
C PRO A 221 43.03 -16.67 23.69
N VAL A 222 42.90 -17.00 22.41
CA VAL A 222 43.17 -18.33 21.86
C VAL A 222 44.67 -18.60 22.03
N GLY A 223 45.00 -19.65 22.77
CA GLY A 223 46.36 -20.11 22.98
C GLY A 223 46.98 -20.57 21.66
N GLU A 224 48.14 -20.00 21.36
CA GLU A 224 49.02 -20.40 20.26
C GLU A 224 49.73 -21.70 20.65
N ASP A 225 49.54 -22.75 19.84
CA ASP A 225 50.34 -23.97 19.88
C ASP A 225 51.51 -23.83 18.87
N PRO A 226 52.78 -23.89 19.29
CA PRO A 226 53.92 -23.76 18.40
C PRO A 226 54.51 -25.13 18.11
N THR A 227 54.42 -25.66 16.89
CA THR A 227 55.40 -26.66 16.41
C THR A 227 55.46 -26.72 14.87
N ALA A 228 56.65 -26.35 14.36
CA ALA A 228 57.33 -26.78 13.13
C ALA A 228 56.54 -26.74 11.81
N GLY A 229 56.97 -26.04 10.76
CA GLY A 229 58.34 -25.96 10.23
C GLY A 229 58.24 -26.31 8.75
N GLY A 230 58.60 -25.38 7.87
CA GLY A 230 58.46 -25.58 6.43
C GLY A 230 58.79 -24.32 5.64
N VAL A 231 60.09 -24.07 5.48
CA VAL A 231 60.67 -23.15 4.51
C VAL A 231 60.27 -23.57 3.10
N SER A 232 59.74 -22.62 2.31
CA SER A 232 60.01 -22.48 0.87
C SER A 232 59.53 -21.11 0.38
N ASP A 233 60.53 -20.26 0.13
CA ASP A 233 60.73 -19.46 -1.09
C ASP A 233 59.57 -18.62 -1.68
N LEU A 234 59.80 -17.31 -1.61
CA LEU A 234 59.96 -16.44 -2.78
C LEU A 234 58.82 -16.47 -3.82
N ASN A 235 57.92 -15.48 -3.77
CA ASN A 235 57.82 -14.56 -4.90
C ASN A 235 57.27 -13.19 -4.49
N THR A 236 58.09 -12.18 -4.74
CA THR A 236 57.76 -10.77 -4.72
C THR A 236 57.07 -10.48 -6.04
N ASP A 237 55.79 -10.13 -6.03
CA ASP A 237 55.21 -9.35 -7.12
C ASP A 237 54.29 -8.28 -6.58
N THR A 238 54.88 -7.10 -6.54
CA THR A 238 54.30 -5.77 -6.49
C THR A 238 53.26 -5.64 -7.61
N VAL A 239 51.98 -5.59 -7.25
CA VAL A 239 50.95 -4.99 -8.11
C VAL A 239 50.23 -3.94 -7.30
N GLY A 240 50.57 -2.68 -7.58
CA GLY A 240 49.83 -1.53 -7.09
C GLY A 240 48.42 -1.57 -7.65
N LEU A 241 47.44 -1.52 -6.76
CA LEU A 241 46.09 -1.12 -7.09
C LEU A 241 45.82 0.19 -6.38
N GLU A 242 45.84 1.26 -7.17
CA GLU A 242 45.45 2.60 -6.79
C GLU A 242 44.00 2.58 -6.29
N SER A 243 43.84 2.81 -4.99
CA SER A 243 42.55 3.05 -4.35
C SER A 243 42.08 4.45 -4.71
N SER A 244 41.38 4.54 -5.85
CA SER A 244 40.63 5.71 -6.28
C SER A 244 39.31 5.77 -5.48
N ALA A 245 39.35 6.42 -4.32
CA ALA A 245 38.16 6.83 -3.59
C ALA A 245 37.74 8.24 -4.08
N PRO A 246 36.57 8.41 -4.70
CA PRO A 246 36.01 9.75 -4.90
C PRO A 246 35.50 10.28 -3.55
N GLY A 247 35.97 11.48 -3.22
CA GLY A 247 35.78 12.16 -1.97
C GLY A 247 34.32 12.34 -1.55
N LEU A 248 34.07 11.93 -0.31
CA LEU A 248 32.91 12.30 0.49
C LEU A 248 33.07 13.75 0.96
N THR A 249 32.64 14.71 0.14
CA THR A 249 32.55 16.14 0.50
C THR A 249 31.10 16.55 0.67
N ILE A 250 30.42 16.05 1.71
CA ILE A 250 29.14 16.62 2.17
C ILE A 250 29.12 16.60 3.70
N LEU A 251 29.85 17.53 4.31
CA LEU A 251 29.66 17.93 5.70
C LEU A 251 30.02 19.42 5.81
N LEU A 252 29.02 20.30 5.72
CA LEU A 252 28.93 21.66 6.27
C LEU A 252 27.91 22.51 5.48
N MET A 253 26.62 22.19 5.58
CA MET A 253 25.53 23.15 5.30
C MET A 253 24.36 23.00 6.30
N ILE A 254 24.66 22.67 7.57
CA ILE A 254 23.65 22.67 8.66
C ILE A 254 24.21 23.42 9.87
N VAL A 255 24.68 24.66 9.66
CA VAL A 255 24.92 25.65 10.74
C VAL A 255 24.50 27.07 10.29
N GLY A 256 23.79 27.21 9.16
CA GLY A 256 23.52 28.50 8.51
C GLY A 256 22.06 28.96 8.46
N MET A 257 21.14 28.31 9.19
CA MET A 257 19.69 28.63 9.12
C MET A 257 19.01 28.86 10.48
N VAL A 258 19.79 29.15 11.53
CA VAL A 258 19.24 29.41 12.90
C VAL A 258 19.48 30.86 13.37
N VAL A 259 20.05 31.75 12.54
CA VAL A 259 20.33 33.16 12.95
C VAL A 259 19.65 34.20 12.05
N LEU A 260 18.42 33.93 11.59
CA LEU A 260 17.64 34.92 10.84
C LEU A 260 16.14 34.91 11.15
N GLN A 261 15.79 34.64 12.42
CA GLN A 261 14.43 34.88 12.95
C GLN A 261 14.42 35.74 14.23
N VAL A 262 15.50 36.46 14.49
CA VAL A 262 15.48 37.57 15.46
C VAL A 262 15.88 38.79 14.64
N PHE A 263 15.01 39.80 14.60
CA PHE A 263 15.01 40.96 13.69
C PHE A 263 14.23 40.78 12.37
N ALA A 264 12.92 40.59 12.50
CA ALA A 264 11.92 41.35 11.76
C ALA A 264 10.70 41.55 12.64
#